data_AF-A0A7S2SWL9-F1
#
_entry.id   AF-A0A7S2SWL9-F1
#
_cell.length_a   1.000
_cell.length_b   1.000
_cell.length_c   1.000
_cell.angle_alpha   90.00
_cell.angle_beta   90.00
_cell.angle_gamma   90.00
#
_symmetry.space_group_name_H-M   'P 1'
#
loop_
_entity.id
_entity.type
_entity.pdbx_description
1 polymer ?
#
loop_
_entity_poly.entity_id
_entity_poly.type
_entity_poly.pdbx_seq_one_letter_code
_entity_poly.pdbx_strand_id
1 'polypeptide(L)'
;ETFSFRAFNTKPATFKCSVAKSAFFNVEATKAADAAPGWEGQDVHVEVRFEPEQFGGVEDTLVIDGGEAGEYRCRLAGNCRRPQPQGPFDIAPGGKVDVAFRNVFATDQEYSFTVDNEAFSVAAPRASIKAKDTYNCSVAFNPSGTEAPQTGKLFVTCVAQDMPPWVFYLRGSK
;
A
#
# COMPACT_ATOMS: atom_id res chain seq x y z
N GLU A 1 -6.79 -8.91 4.33
CA GLU A 1 -6.89 -9.98 5.35
C GLU A 1 -8.35 -10.24 5.64
N THR A 2 -8.71 -11.44 6.06
CA THR A 2 -10.11 -11.80 6.34
C THR A 2 -10.25 -12.19 7.80
N PHE A 3 -11.10 -11.46 8.53
CA PHE A 3 -11.52 -11.86 9.87
C PHE A 3 -12.73 -12.77 9.77
N SER A 4 -12.71 -13.90 10.47
CA SER A 4 -13.82 -14.86 10.50
C SER A 4 -14.38 -14.94 11.91
N PHE A 5 -15.69 -14.91 12.04
CA PHE A 5 -16.38 -15.11 13.30
C PHE A 5 -17.54 -16.08 13.14
N ARG A 6 -17.88 -16.78 14.22
CA ARG A 6 -19.00 -17.71 14.27
C ARG A 6 -20.26 -16.97 14.71
N ALA A 7 -21.23 -16.83 13.81
CA ALA A 7 -22.51 -16.19 14.07
C ALA A 7 -23.57 -17.21 14.52
N PHE A 8 -24.39 -16.85 15.51
CA PHE A 8 -25.43 -17.71 16.09
C PHE A 8 -26.85 -17.14 15.92
N ASN A 9 -27.03 -16.24 14.96
CA ASN A 9 -28.29 -15.56 14.72
C ASN A 9 -29.37 -16.55 14.22
N THR A 10 -30.55 -16.54 14.85
CA THR A 10 -31.66 -17.47 14.52
C THR A 10 -32.55 -16.95 13.38
N LYS A 11 -32.34 -15.71 12.95
CA LYS A 11 -32.98 -15.06 11.81
C LYS A 11 -31.90 -14.38 10.97
N PRO A 12 -32.13 -14.12 9.66
CA PRO A 12 -31.20 -13.32 8.86
C PRO A 12 -30.87 -12.00 9.55
N ALA A 13 -29.60 -11.63 9.57
CA ALA A 13 -29.08 -10.47 10.27
C ALA A 13 -28.15 -9.65 9.36
N THR A 14 -28.08 -8.35 9.64
CA THR A 14 -27.08 -7.45 9.04
C THR A 14 -26.20 -6.91 10.15
N PHE A 15 -24.95 -7.31 10.14
CA PHE A 15 -23.94 -6.84 11.08
C PHE A 15 -23.36 -5.52 10.59
N LYS A 16 -23.31 -4.50 11.45
CA LYS A 16 -22.61 -3.24 11.18
C LYS A 16 -21.15 -3.41 11.55
N CYS A 17 -20.25 -3.16 10.61
CA CYS A 17 -18.81 -3.32 10.81
C CYS A 17 -18.17 -1.93 10.88
N SER A 18 -17.30 -1.72 11.87
CA SER A 18 -16.69 -0.42 12.12
C SER A 18 -15.32 -0.54 12.76
N VAL A 19 -14.51 0.49 12.54
CA VAL A 19 -13.18 0.68 13.10
C VAL A 19 -13.03 2.15 13.48
N ALA A 20 -12.24 2.48 14.50
CA ALA A 20 -12.07 3.87 14.93
C ALA A 20 -11.09 4.62 14.04
N LYS A 21 -10.13 3.93 13.42
CA LYS A 21 -9.03 4.49 12.64
C LYS A 21 -9.18 4.12 11.15
N SER A 22 -10.25 4.61 10.53
CA SER A 22 -10.56 4.38 9.12
C SER A 22 -9.49 4.87 8.14
N ALA A 23 -8.60 5.78 8.57
CA ALA A 23 -7.43 6.19 7.79
C ALA A 23 -6.42 5.04 7.57
N PHE A 24 -6.42 4.00 8.42
CA PHE A 24 -5.47 2.90 8.36
C PHE A 24 -6.14 1.55 8.10
N PHE A 25 -7.33 1.31 8.65
CA PHE A 25 -8.08 0.07 8.45
C PHE A 25 -9.37 0.37 7.70
N ASN A 26 -9.59 -0.33 6.60
CA ASN A 26 -10.83 -0.26 5.83
C ASN A 26 -11.56 -1.59 5.96
N VAL A 27 -12.87 -1.52 6.20
CA VAL A 27 -13.78 -2.66 6.29
C VAL A 27 -15.05 -2.35 5.52
N GLU A 28 -15.74 -3.38 5.04
CA GLU A 28 -17.11 -3.22 4.55
C GLU A 28 -17.99 -2.62 5.66
N ALA A 29 -18.92 -1.72 5.34
CA ALA A 29 -19.75 -1.06 6.38
C ALA A 29 -20.77 -2.02 7.02
N THR A 30 -21.21 -3.01 6.26
CA THR A 30 -22.16 -4.02 6.71
C THR A 30 -21.81 -5.40 6.17
N LYS A 31 -22.20 -6.44 6.92
CA LYS A 31 -22.13 -7.83 6.49
C LYS A 31 -23.46 -8.52 6.72
N ALA A 32 -24.06 -9.05 5.67
CA ALA A 32 -25.26 -9.87 5.77
C ALA A 32 -24.90 -11.31 6.13
N ALA A 33 -25.76 -11.96 6.92
CA ALA A 33 -25.70 -13.39 7.16
C ALA A 33 -27.13 -13.96 7.28
N ASP A 34 -27.36 -15.15 6.71
CA ASP A 34 -28.63 -15.86 6.85
C ASP A 34 -28.82 -16.37 8.28
N ALA A 35 -29.97 -16.96 8.61
CA ALA A 35 -30.09 -17.65 9.89
C ALA A 35 -29.09 -18.82 9.99
N ALA A 36 -28.47 -18.99 11.15
CA ALA A 36 -27.62 -20.14 11.40
C ALA A 36 -28.43 -21.45 11.22
N PRO A 37 -27.89 -22.46 10.54
CA PRO A 37 -28.61 -23.70 10.22
C PRO A 37 -28.88 -24.58 11.45
N GLY A 38 -28.21 -24.30 12.57
CA GLY A 38 -28.35 -25.03 13.82
C GLY A 38 -27.59 -24.38 14.96
N TRP A 39 -27.48 -25.09 16.08
CA TRP A 39 -26.84 -24.62 17.30
C TRP A 39 -25.33 -24.41 17.17
N GLU A 40 -24.68 -24.99 16.14
CA GLU A 40 -23.25 -24.83 15.86
C GLU A 40 -22.89 -23.47 15.24
N GLY A 41 -23.88 -22.63 14.91
CA GLY A 41 -23.68 -21.36 14.24
C GLY A 41 -23.23 -21.50 12.78
N GLN A 42 -22.77 -20.40 12.18
CA GLN A 42 -22.19 -20.35 10.84
C GLN A 42 -20.99 -19.41 10.79
N ASP A 43 -20.00 -19.70 9.95
CA ASP A 43 -18.87 -18.79 9.76
C ASP A 43 -19.28 -17.61 8.87
N VAL A 44 -18.96 -16.42 9.34
CA VAL A 44 -19.14 -15.16 8.62
C VAL A 44 -17.78 -14.48 8.50
N HIS A 45 -17.49 -13.96 7.30
CA HIS A 45 -16.19 -13.42 6.95
C HIS A 45 -16.28 -11.92 6.66
N VAL A 46 -15.44 -11.13 7.33
CA VAL A 46 -15.31 -9.69 7.10
C VAL A 46 -13.94 -9.40 6.54
N GLU A 47 -13.88 -8.70 5.40
CA GLU A 47 -12.61 -8.27 4.83
C GLU A 47 -12.08 -7.04 5.57
N VAL A 48 -10.80 -7.11 5.96
CA VAL A 48 -10.06 -6.02 6.58
C VAL A 48 -8.85 -5.69 5.72
N ARG A 49 -8.77 -4.44 5.29
CA ARG A 49 -7.66 -3.91 4.50
C ARG A 49 -6.88 -2.89 5.32
N PHE A 50 -5.58 -3.13 5.50
CA PHE A 50 -4.67 -2.22 6.17
C PHE A 50 -3.88 -1.39 5.14
N GLU A 51 -4.02 -0.07 5.17
CA GLU A 51 -3.31 0.89 4.33
C GLU A 51 -2.64 1.97 5.19
N PRO A 52 -1.42 1.73 5.67
CA PRO A 52 -0.74 2.71 6.52
C PRO A 52 -0.24 3.92 5.72
N GLU A 53 -0.39 5.10 6.31
CA GLU A 53 0.15 6.37 5.78
C GLU A 53 1.38 6.86 6.57
N GLN A 54 1.77 6.15 7.62
CA GLN A 54 2.91 6.50 8.47
C GLN A 54 3.65 5.24 8.92
N PHE A 55 4.92 5.37 9.31
CA PHE A 55 5.67 4.26 9.89
C PHE A 55 5.20 3.88 11.28
N GLY A 56 5.50 2.65 11.66
CA GLY A 56 5.29 2.15 13.01
C GLY A 56 4.03 1.32 13.17
N GLY A 57 3.69 1.03 14.42
CA GLY A 57 2.53 0.24 14.79
C GLY A 57 1.26 1.07 14.84
N VAL A 58 0.18 0.56 14.25
CA VAL A 58 -1.17 1.08 14.44
C VAL A 58 -2.02 -0.06 14.98
N GLU A 59 -2.67 0.20 16.10
CA GLU A 59 -3.66 -0.71 16.69
C GLU A 59 -5.05 -0.13 16.62
N ASP A 60 -6.03 -0.97 16.37
CA ASP A 60 -7.45 -0.63 16.36
C ASP A 60 -8.30 -1.84 16.79
N THR A 61 -9.62 -1.68 16.85
CA THR A 61 -10.57 -2.77 17.08
C THR A 61 -11.64 -2.74 16.00
N LEU A 62 -11.77 -3.86 15.27
CA LEU A 62 -12.95 -4.13 14.45
C LEU A 62 -14.11 -4.48 15.38
N VAL A 63 -15.19 -3.71 15.29
CA VAL A 63 -16.47 -3.97 15.97
C VAL A 63 -17.48 -4.40 14.92
N ILE A 64 -18.10 -5.56 15.14
CA ILE A 64 -19.13 -6.17 14.32
C ILE A 64 -20.39 -6.26 15.19
N ASP A 65 -21.30 -5.31 15.02
CA ASP A 65 -22.52 -5.17 15.82
C ASP A 65 -23.74 -5.71 15.05
N GLY A 66 -24.32 -6.81 15.52
CA GLY A 66 -25.54 -7.41 15.00
C GLY A 66 -26.79 -7.09 15.82
N GLY A 67 -26.71 -6.23 16.83
CA GLY A 67 -27.79 -5.97 17.79
C GLY A 67 -28.18 -7.25 18.54
N GLU A 68 -29.41 -7.72 18.34
CA GLU A 68 -29.89 -8.97 18.93
C GLU A 68 -29.13 -10.21 18.44
N ALA A 69 -28.46 -10.14 17.28
CA ALA A 69 -27.61 -11.20 16.74
C ALA A 69 -26.23 -11.29 17.43
N GLY A 70 -25.95 -10.40 18.39
CA GLY A 70 -24.71 -10.35 19.15
C GLY A 70 -23.68 -9.37 18.58
N GLU A 71 -22.59 -9.18 19.33
CA GLU A 71 -21.48 -8.30 18.99
C GLU A 71 -20.17 -9.09 19.01
N TYR A 72 -19.31 -8.87 18.01
CA TYR A 72 -18.00 -9.49 17.90
C TYR A 72 -16.93 -8.41 17.79
N ARG A 73 -15.81 -8.60 18.50
CA ARG A 73 -14.68 -7.66 18.50
C ARG A 73 -13.39 -8.38 18.15
N CYS A 74 -12.60 -7.78 17.27
CA CYS A 74 -11.27 -8.26 16.91
C CYS A 74 -10.25 -7.14 17.02
N ARG A 75 -9.15 -7.37 17.75
CA ARG A 75 -8.05 -6.42 17.78
C ARG A 75 -7.29 -6.48 16.46
N LEU A 76 -7.13 -5.32 15.83
CA LEU A 76 -6.33 -5.13 14.64
C LEU A 76 -4.97 -4.56 15.03
N ALA A 77 -3.89 -5.14 14.51
CA ALA A 77 -2.53 -4.63 14.69
C ALA A 77 -1.83 -4.63 13.33
N GLY A 78 -1.52 -3.44 12.83
CA GLY A 78 -0.78 -3.23 11.59
C GLY A 78 0.59 -2.61 11.90
N ASN A 79 1.62 -3.00 11.15
CA ASN A 79 2.94 -2.40 11.26
C ASN A 79 3.43 -1.96 9.88
N CYS A 80 3.64 -0.65 9.72
CA CYS A 80 4.23 -0.10 8.51
C CYS A 80 5.75 -0.06 8.66
N ARG A 81 6.43 -0.83 7.81
CA ARG A 81 7.89 -0.83 7.71
C ARG A 81 8.34 0.11 6.60
N ARG A 82 9.63 0.46 6.65
CA ARG A 82 10.28 1.22 5.57
C ARG A 82 10.08 0.49 4.24
N PRO A 83 9.81 1.23 3.15
CA PRO A 83 9.70 0.62 1.84
C PRO A 83 10.98 -0.13 1.54
N GLN A 84 10.86 -1.39 1.15
CA GLN A 84 12.01 -2.16 0.72
C GLN A 84 12.51 -1.62 -0.62
N PRO A 85 13.83 -1.44 -0.80
CA PRO A 85 14.37 -1.11 -2.10
C PRO A 85 13.95 -2.13 -3.17
N GLN A 86 13.58 -1.65 -4.35
CA GLN A 86 13.13 -2.49 -5.47
C GLN A 86 14.15 -2.51 -6.61
N GLY A 87 14.03 -3.47 -7.52
CA GLY A 87 14.94 -3.63 -8.67
C GLY A 87 15.97 -4.76 -8.47
N PRO A 88 17.05 -4.79 -9.27
CA PRO A 88 17.44 -3.75 -10.22
C PRO A 88 16.50 -3.66 -11.44
N PHE A 89 16.27 -2.45 -11.93
CA PHE A 89 15.63 -2.21 -13.21
C PHE A 89 16.71 -2.13 -14.28
N ASP A 90 16.64 -3.04 -15.26
CA ASP A 90 17.59 -3.13 -16.36
C ASP A 90 17.25 -2.17 -17.48
N ILE A 91 18.24 -1.39 -17.93
CA ILE A 91 18.08 -0.40 -18.99
C ILE A 91 19.17 -0.59 -20.04
N ALA A 92 18.77 -0.82 -21.28
CA ALA A 92 19.69 -0.92 -22.41
C ALA A 92 20.38 0.43 -22.70
N PRO A 93 21.55 0.46 -23.35
CA PRO A 93 22.24 1.71 -23.71
C PRO A 93 21.36 2.64 -24.55
N GLY A 94 21.18 3.89 -24.12
CA GLY A 94 20.28 4.85 -24.77
C GLY A 94 18.78 4.55 -24.57
N GLY A 95 18.47 3.53 -23.78
CA GLY A 95 17.12 3.10 -23.45
C GLY A 95 16.53 3.84 -22.25
N LYS A 96 15.28 3.49 -21.95
CA LYS A 96 14.54 3.99 -20.78
C LYS A 96 13.67 2.90 -20.17
N VAL A 97 13.35 3.04 -18.89
CA VAL A 97 12.41 2.20 -18.15
C VAL A 97 11.44 3.06 -17.36
N ASP A 98 10.19 2.63 -17.28
CA ASP A 98 9.18 3.26 -16.43
C ASP A 98 9.15 2.55 -15.07
N VAL A 99 9.56 3.26 -14.02
CA VAL A 99 9.49 2.78 -12.64
C VAL A 99 8.16 3.23 -12.04
N ALA A 100 7.26 2.27 -11.82
CA ALA A 100 5.96 2.54 -11.21
C ALA A 100 6.12 2.89 -9.72
N PHE A 101 5.57 4.03 -9.32
CA PHE A 101 5.56 4.54 -7.97
C PHE A 101 4.15 4.97 -7.57
N ARG A 102 3.68 4.51 -6.41
CA ARG A 102 2.33 4.81 -5.91
C ARG A 102 2.37 5.83 -4.78
N ASN A 103 1.53 6.86 -4.87
CA ASN A 103 1.21 7.71 -3.72
C ASN A 103 0.43 6.88 -2.70
N VAL A 104 1.00 6.66 -1.52
CA VAL A 104 0.38 5.88 -0.44
C VAL A 104 -0.57 6.69 0.44
N PHE A 105 -0.59 8.02 0.30
CA PHE A 105 -1.39 8.93 1.11
C PHE A 105 -2.81 9.10 0.55
N ALA A 106 -3.76 9.45 1.41
CA ALA A 106 -5.15 9.77 1.06
C ALA A 106 -5.33 11.17 0.46
N THR A 107 -4.24 11.91 0.27
CA THR A 107 -4.22 13.24 -0.33
C THR A 107 -3.25 13.28 -1.51
N ASP A 108 -3.46 14.22 -2.41
CA ASP A 108 -2.53 14.51 -3.49
C ASP A 108 -1.20 14.98 -2.90
N GLN A 109 -0.10 14.45 -3.41
CA GLN A 109 1.24 14.73 -2.89
C GLN A 109 2.19 15.09 -4.03
N GLU A 110 3.07 16.06 -3.77
CA GLU A 110 4.20 16.35 -4.65
C GLU A 110 5.39 15.46 -4.28
N TYR A 111 5.99 14.85 -5.29
CA TYR A 111 7.17 14.01 -5.16
C TYR A 111 8.34 14.56 -5.97
N SER A 112 9.56 14.38 -5.46
CA SER A 112 10.80 14.58 -6.19
C SER A 112 11.43 13.24 -6.57
N PHE A 113 12.06 13.23 -7.75
CA PHE A 113 12.73 12.07 -8.35
C PHE A 113 14.18 12.46 -8.62
N THR A 114 15.13 11.74 -8.04
CA THR A 114 16.58 12.00 -8.21
C THR A 114 17.35 10.70 -8.41
N VAL A 115 18.49 10.79 -9.08
CA VAL A 115 19.41 9.66 -9.26
C VAL A 115 20.78 10.01 -8.71
N ASP A 116 21.52 9.01 -8.22
CA ASP A 116 22.88 9.19 -7.66
C ASP A 116 24.02 8.94 -8.67
N ASN A 117 23.69 8.60 -9.90
CA ASN A 117 24.67 8.32 -10.95
C ASN A 117 24.29 9.07 -12.24
N GLU A 118 25.22 9.88 -12.75
CA GLU A 118 25.06 10.74 -13.93
C GLU A 118 24.80 9.95 -15.23
N ALA A 119 25.09 8.65 -15.26
CA ALA A 119 24.73 7.79 -16.37
C ALA A 119 23.21 7.56 -16.47
N PHE A 120 22.44 7.93 -15.44
CA PHE A 120 20.99 7.86 -15.44
C PHE A 120 20.39 9.26 -15.37
N SER A 121 19.17 9.42 -15.91
CA SER A 121 18.41 10.66 -15.78
C SER A 121 16.92 10.38 -15.69
N VAL A 122 16.21 11.22 -14.95
CA VAL A 122 14.74 11.17 -14.86
C VAL A 122 14.11 12.14 -15.86
N ALA A 123 13.03 11.73 -16.52
CA ALA A 123 12.34 12.59 -17.49
C ALA A 123 11.65 13.80 -16.82
N ALA A 124 11.12 13.61 -15.62
CA ALA A 124 10.48 14.64 -14.81
C ALA A 124 11.02 14.57 -13.37
N PRO A 125 11.75 15.60 -12.89
CA PRO A 125 12.34 15.58 -11.54
C PRO A 125 11.30 15.83 -10.44
N ARG A 126 10.09 16.29 -10.79
CA ARG A 126 8.96 16.47 -9.87
C ARG A 126 7.65 16.08 -10.53
N ALA A 127 6.72 15.56 -9.74
CA ALA A 127 5.35 15.32 -10.16
C ALA A 127 4.39 15.43 -8.98
N SER A 128 3.19 15.95 -9.23
CA SER A 128 2.05 15.82 -8.31
C SER A 128 1.30 14.53 -8.64
N ILE A 129 1.17 13.65 -7.65
CA ILE A 129 0.52 12.34 -7.80
C ILE A 129 -0.73 12.35 -6.94
N LYS A 130 -1.87 12.02 -7.56
CA LYS A 130 -3.16 12.00 -6.87
C LYS A 130 -3.19 10.99 -5.73
N ALA A 131 -4.06 11.23 -4.76
CA ALA A 131 -4.32 10.32 -3.65
C ALA A 131 -4.47 8.87 -4.14
N LYS A 132 -3.68 7.96 -3.56
CA LYS A 132 -3.71 6.51 -3.86
C LYS A 132 -3.41 6.13 -5.33
N ASP A 133 -2.96 7.05 -6.17
CA ASP A 133 -2.72 6.84 -7.60
C ASP A 133 -1.27 6.40 -7.89
N THR A 134 -1.05 5.82 -9.08
CA THR A 134 0.27 5.35 -9.53
C THR A 134 0.82 6.25 -10.63
N TYR A 135 2.09 6.61 -10.51
CA TYR A 135 2.87 7.37 -11.47
C TYR A 135 4.03 6.54 -12.01
N ASN A 136 4.26 6.60 -13.32
CA ASN A 136 5.38 5.95 -13.96
C ASN A 136 6.52 6.95 -14.15
N CYS A 137 7.58 6.81 -13.34
CA CYS A 137 8.79 7.61 -13.47
C CYS A 137 9.68 7.03 -14.58
N SER A 138 9.75 7.72 -15.72
CA SER A 138 10.65 7.33 -16.81
C SER A 138 12.10 7.68 -16.46
N VAL A 139 12.95 6.66 -16.36
CA VAL A 139 14.40 6.77 -16.15
C VAL A 139 15.14 6.35 -17.42
N ALA A 140 16.01 7.19 -17.94
CA ALA A 140 16.85 6.92 -19.10
C ALA A 140 18.27 6.53 -18.68
N PHE A 141 18.95 5.72 -19.50
CA PHE A 141 20.35 5.33 -19.32
C PHE A 141 21.21 5.86 -20.48
N ASN A 142 22.14 6.75 -20.16
CA ASN A 142 23.13 7.32 -21.06
C ASN A 142 24.53 6.89 -20.60
N PRO A 143 25.12 5.85 -21.21
CA PRO A 143 26.36 5.27 -20.73
C PRO A 143 27.53 6.28 -20.78
N SER A 144 28.39 6.27 -19.76
CA SER A 144 29.53 7.19 -19.66
C SER A 144 30.78 6.70 -20.41
N GLY A 145 30.60 5.92 -21.47
CA GLY A 145 31.69 5.40 -22.33
C GLY A 145 32.52 4.25 -21.75
N THR A 146 32.12 3.66 -20.61
CA THR A 146 32.79 2.50 -20.00
C THR A 146 32.17 1.18 -20.48
N GLU A 147 32.98 0.12 -20.58
CA GLU A 147 32.47 -1.22 -20.98
C GLU A 147 31.81 -1.99 -19.82
N ALA A 148 32.03 -1.56 -18.58
CA ALA A 148 31.47 -2.20 -17.41
C ALA A 148 29.99 -1.81 -17.20
N PRO A 149 29.15 -2.70 -16.64
CA PRO A 149 27.81 -2.33 -16.21
C PRO A 149 27.83 -1.16 -15.23
N GLN A 150 26.96 -0.19 -15.45
CA GLN A 150 26.80 0.97 -14.57
C GLN A 150 25.56 0.79 -13.70
N THR A 151 25.68 1.11 -12.42
CA THR A 151 24.59 0.98 -11.46
C THR A 151 24.27 2.31 -10.82
N GLY A 152 23.00 2.55 -10.50
CA GLY A 152 22.55 3.73 -9.78
C GLY A 152 21.33 3.42 -8.91
N LYS A 153 20.85 4.44 -8.22
CA LYS A 153 19.60 4.40 -7.45
C LYS A 153 18.75 5.57 -7.86
N LEU A 154 17.47 5.30 -8.13
CA LEU A 154 16.43 6.30 -8.14
C LEU A 154 15.91 6.46 -6.70
N PHE A 155 15.87 7.70 -6.23
CA PHE A 155 15.23 8.10 -4.99
C PHE A 155 13.93 8.83 -5.34
N VAL A 156 12.85 8.40 -4.70
CA VAL A 156 11.57 9.10 -4.72
C VAL A 156 11.31 9.63 -3.33
N THR A 157 11.06 10.93 -3.19
CA THR A 157 10.85 11.59 -1.89
C THR A 157 9.56 12.39 -1.93
N CYS A 158 8.72 12.24 -0.91
CA CYS A 158 7.55 13.09 -0.73
C CYS A 158 8.00 14.47 -0.24
N VAL A 159 7.62 15.54 -0.92
CA VAL A 159 8.09 16.91 -0.59
C VAL A 159 7.49 17.40 0.73
N ALA A 160 6.22 17.09 0.99
CA ALA A 160 5.49 17.59 2.15
C ALA A 160 5.63 16.72 3.41
N GLN A 161 6.18 15.50 3.29
CA GLN A 161 6.20 14.52 4.37
C GLN A 161 7.64 14.14 4.70
N ASP A 162 7.98 14.11 5.99
CA ASP A 162 9.29 13.66 6.46
C ASP A 162 9.36 12.13 6.46
N MET A 163 9.45 11.57 5.26
CA MET A 163 9.55 10.14 5.00
C MET A 163 10.91 9.84 4.35
N PRO A 164 11.59 8.75 4.73
CA PRO A 164 12.73 8.23 4.00
C PRO A 164 12.36 7.97 2.55
N PRO A 165 13.30 8.15 1.62
CA PRO A 165 13.03 7.96 0.21
C PRO A 165 12.68 6.51 -0.09
N TRP A 166 11.78 6.31 -1.05
CA TRP A 166 11.67 5.04 -1.74
C TRP A 166 12.87 4.90 -2.66
N VAL A 167 13.51 3.73 -2.64
CA VAL A 167 14.75 3.48 -3.38
C VAL A 167 14.52 2.41 -4.44
N PHE A 168 14.94 2.68 -5.66
CA PHE A 168 14.88 1.73 -6.77
C PHE A 168 16.28 1.58 -7.37
N TYR A 169 16.81 0.37 -7.38
CA TYR A 169 18.11 0.07 -7.98
C TYR A 169 18.01 0.07 -9.51
N LEU A 170 18.98 0.66 -10.18
CA LEU A 170 19.06 0.78 -11.62
C LEU A 170 20.34 0.07 -12.09
N ARG A 171 20.26 -0.65 -13.21
CA ARG A 171 21.40 -1.27 -13.85
C ARG A 171 21.36 -0.99 -15.35
N GLY A 172 22.39 -0.34 -15.85
CA GLY A 172 22.66 -0.17 -17.27
C GLY A 172 23.77 -1.11 -17.68
N SER A 173 23.50 -2.01 -18.62
CA SER A 173 24.50 -2.92 -19.18
C SER A 173 24.50 -2.83 -20.70
N LYS A 174 25.67 -3.06 -21.30
CA LYS A 174 25.88 -3.15 -22.75
C LYS A 174 25.02 -4.24 -23.37
#